data_AF-A0A2V9PAA6-F1
#
_entry.id   AF-A0A2V9PAA6-F1
#
_cell.length_a   1.000
_cell.length_b   1.000
_cell.length_c   1.000
_cell.angle_alpha   90.00
_cell.angle_beta   90.00
_cell.angle_gamma   90.00
#
_symmetry.space_group_name_H-M   'P 1'
#
loop_
_entity.id
_entity.type
_entity.pdbx_description
1 polymer ?
#
loop_
_entity_poly.entity_id
_entity_poly.type
_entity_poly.pdbx_seq_one_letter_code
_entity_poly.pdbx_strand_id
1 'polypeptide(L)'
;VVAGQNELGNIMQRMRAGDAEFAKKDKAILAAPGGHDQIYKEIGARIQKLPVIGHGEAGDIVDPIKLQALEREQVTRSRTRATWELEQRAALYAQRKAQYKEGAATYTAWLKKNLGPVSSQTAQLLDDATVEMALRCEDQLIGLSEDLAKYTAEATRYAAQHEWLYQKKMSEH
;
A
#
# COMPACT_ATOMS: atom_id res chain seq x y z
N VAL A 1 -2.08 29.59 29.31
CA VAL A 1 -1.41 28.27 29.46
C VAL A 1 -2.33 27.12 29.04
N VAL A 2 -3.51 26.94 29.67
CA VAL A 2 -4.46 25.84 29.34
C VAL A 2 -4.98 25.88 27.89
N ALA A 3 -5.32 27.05 27.35
CA ALA A 3 -5.79 27.18 25.96
C ALA A 3 -4.74 26.77 24.92
N GLY A 4 -3.46 27.12 25.15
CA GLY A 4 -2.35 26.69 24.29
C GLY A 4 -2.10 25.19 24.35
N GLN A 5 -2.19 24.58 25.53
CA GLN A 5 -2.07 23.12 25.69
C GLN A 5 -3.20 22.36 24.98
N ASN A 6 -4.42 22.90 24.98
CA ASN A 6 -5.55 22.33 24.24
C ASN A 6 -5.35 22.44 22.71
N GLU A 7 -4.86 23.57 22.21
CA GLU A 7 -4.53 23.74 20.78
C GLU A 7 -3.45 22.74 20.33
N LEU A 8 -2.38 22.58 21.12
CA LEU A 8 -1.32 21.61 20.85
C LEU A 8 -1.85 20.15 20.87
N GLY A 9 -2.66 19.80 21.86
CA GLY A 9 -3.31 18.49 21.94
C GLY A 9 -4.16 18.19 20.70
N ASN A 10 -4.90 19.18 20.20
CA ASN A 10 -5.72 19.05 19.00
C ASN A 10 -4.89 18.83 17.72
N ILE A 11 -3.74 19.52 17.58
CA ILE A 11 -2.82 19.32 16.45
C ILE A 11 -2.29 17.89 16.45
N MET A 12 -1.80 17.42 17.59
CA MET A 12 -1.28 16.06 17.75
C MET A 12 -2.36 14.99 17.53
N GLN A 13 -3.58 15.24 18.00
CA GLN A 13 -4.71 14.34 17.81
C GLN A 13 -5.14 14.24 16.35
N ARG A 14 -5.15 15.36 15.61
CA ARG A 14 -5.44 15.36 14.17
C ARG A 14 -4.42 14.55 13.37
N MET A 15 -3.13 14.68 13.70
CA MET A 15 -2.08 13.88 13.04
C MET A 15 -2.27 12.38 13.30
N ARG A 16 -2.56 11.98 14.54
CA ARG A 16 -2.86 10.56 14.86
C ARG A 16 -4.14 10.05 14.20
N ALA A 17 -5.17 10.89 14.08
CA ALA A 17 -6.40 10.52 13.39
C ALA A 17 -6.16 10.26 11.90
N GLY A 18 -5.27 11.03 11.26
CA GLY A 18 -4.83 10.80 9.87
C GLY A 18 -4.19 9.42 9.67
N ASP A 19 -3.40 8.94 10.64
CA ASP A 19 -2.81 7.59 10.58
C ASP A 19 -3.86 6.47 10.68
N ALA A 20 -4.82 6.62 11.59
CA ALA A 20 -5.91 5.66 11.74
C ALA A 20 -6.79 5.62 10.48
N GLU A 21 -7.06 6.78 9.88
CA GLU A 21 -7.81 6.89 8.63
C GLU A 21 -7.05 6.25 7.46
N PHE A 22 -5.74 6.49 7.36
CA PHE A 22 -4.88 5.82 6.38
C PHE A 22 -4.95 4.30 6.53
N ALA A 23 -4.72 3.77 7.73
CA ALA A 23 -4.72 2.32 7.96
C ALA A 23 -6.08 1.69 7.62
N LYS A 24 -7.19 2.39 7.91
CA LYS A 24 -8.54 1.96 7.52
C LYS A 24 -8.70 1.93 6.00
N LYS A 25 -8.27 2.97 5.29
CA LYS A 25 -8.38 3.05 3.83
C LYS A 25 -7.48 2.05 3.12
N ASP A 26 -6.25 1.83 3.59
CA ASP A 26 -5.34 0.82 3.03
C ASP A 26 -5.91 -0.60 3.19
N LYS A 27 -6.46 -0.94 4.36
CA LYS A 27 -7.20 -2.20 4.54
C LYS A 27 -8.41 -2.33 3.61
N ALA A 28 -9.12 -1.24 3.36
CA ALA A 28 -10.27 -1.24 2.44
C ALA A 28 -9.85 -1.47 0.98
N ILE A 29 -8.67 -0.98 0.57
CA ILE A 29 -8.10 -1.27 -0.76
C ILE A 29 -7.86 -2.78 -0.89
N LEU A 30 -7.20 -3.39 0.09
CA LEU A 30 -6.94 -4.84 0.12
C LEU A 30 -8.23 -5.68 0.12
N ALA A 31 -9.25 -5.25 0.86
CA ALA A 31 -10.53 -5.94 0.95
C ALA A 31 -11.48 -5.65 -0.23
N ALA A 32 -11.10 -4.75 -1.15
CA ALA A 32 -11.96 -4.40 -2.28
C ALA A 32 -12.21 -5.62 -3.20
N PRO A 33 -13.42 -5.76 -3.77
CA PRO A 33 -13.75 -6.87 -4.66
C PRO A 33 -12.73 -7.05 -5.80
N GLY A 34 -12.53 -8.30 -6.21
CA GLY A 34 -11.56 -8.65 -7.26
C GLY A 34 -10.11 -8.68 -6.77
N GLY A 35 -9.88 -8.87 -5.48
CA GLY A 35 -8.55 -9.10 -4.93
C GLY A 35 -7.89 -10.38 -5.46
N HIS A 36 -6.57 -10.48 -5.27
CA HIS A 36 -5.76 -11.58 -5.79
C HIS A 36 -6.28 -12.97 -5.37
N ASP A 37 -6.69 -13.13 -4.11
CA ASP A 37 -7.26 -14.38 -3.60
C ASP A 37 -8.58 -14.76 -4.28
N GLN A 38 -9.41 -13.77 -4.58
CA GLN A 38 -10.68 -13.99 -5.28
C GLN A 38 -10.40 -14.43 -6.72
N ILE A 39 -9.49 -13.75 -7.42
CA ILE A 39 -9.06 -14.11 -8.78
C ILE A 39 -8.52 -15.55 -8.80
N TYR A 40 -7.66 -15.89 -7.84
CA TYR A 40 -7.08 -17.23 -7.73
C TYR A 40 -8.16 -18.31 -7.53
N LYS A 41 -9.10 -18.09 -6.60
CA LYS A 41 -10.19 -19.04 -6.34
C LYS A 41 -11.14 -19.19 -7.52
N GLU A 42 -11.52 -18.08 -8.17
CA GLU A 42 -12.41 -18.08 -9.32
C GLU A 42 -11.82 -18.84 -10.52
N ILE A 43 -10.56 -18.55 -10.87
CA ILE A 43 -9.90 -19.23 -11.99
C ILE A 43 -9.57 -20.68 -11.64
N GLY A 44 -9.12 -20.95 -10.41
CA GLY A 44 -8.87 -22.32 -9.94
C GLY A 44 -10.11 -23.21 -10.04
N ALA A 45 -11.28 -22.69 -9.65
CA ALA A 45 -12.55 -23.41 -9.79
C ALA A 45 -12.95 -23.64 -11.26
N ARG A 46 -12.57 -22.75 -12.19
CA ARG A 46 -12.80 -22.93 -13.63
C ARG A 46 -11.85 -23.96 -14.24
N ILE A 47 -10.59 -23.97 -13.80
CA ILE A 47 -9.59 -24.98 -14.20
C ILE A 47 -10.04 -26.39 -13.78
N GLN A 48 -10.53 -26.55 -12.54
CA GLN A 48 -11.04 -27.83 -12.03
C GLN A 48 -12.24 -28.39 -12.81
N LYS A 49 -12.98 -27.53 -13.52
CA LYS A 49 -14.15 -27.90 -14.33
C LYS A 49 -13.82 -28.12 -15.81
N LEU A 50 -12.55 -27.96 -16.21
CA LEU A 50 -12.17 -28.19 -17.58
C LEU A 50 -12.37 -29.66 -17.95
N PRO A 51 -12.95 -29.94 -19.13
CA PRO A 51 -13.08 -31.30 -19.61
C PRO A 51 -11.69 -31.89 -19.85
N VAL A 52 -11.57 -33.17 -19.50
CA VAL A 52 -10.39 -33.95 -19.78
C VAL A 52 -10.54 -34.54 -21.18
N ILE A 53 -9.53 -34.38 -22.02
CA ILE A 53 -9.46 -34.93 -23.37
C ILE A 53 -8.56 -36.17 -23.35
N GLY A 54 -9.07 -37.28 -23.87
CA GLY A 54 -8.28 -38.50 -24.00
C GLY A 54 -7.12 -38.27 -24.97
N HIS A 55 -5.89 -38.51 -24.53
CA HIS A 55 -4.69 -38.28 -25.32
C HIS A 55 -3.90 -39.57 -25.52
N GLY A 56 -4.46 -40.50 -26.31
CA GLY A 56 -3.78 -41.73 -26.71
C GLY A 56 -3.18 -42.51 -25.52
N GLU A 57 -1.91 -42.92 -25.64
CA GLU A 57 -1.17 -43.66 -24.59
C GLU A 57 -0.83 -42.80 -23.35
N ALA A 58 -0.96 -41.48 -23.41
CA ALA A 58 -0.61 -40.57 -22.31
C ALA A 58 -1.74 -40.42 -21.25
N GLY A 59 -2.89 -41.05 -21.47
CA GLY A 59 -4.05 -40.96 -20.58
C GLY A 59 -4.88 -39.69 -20.78
N ASP A 60 -5.85 -39.47 -19.90
CA ASP A 60 -6.73 -38.32 -19.93
C ASP A 60 -5.98 -37.06 -19.46
N ILE A 61 -5.85 -36.06 -20.33
CA ILE A 61 -5.18 -34.78 -20.03
C ILE A 61 -6.19 -33.64 -20.08
N VAL A 62 -6.13 -32.69 -19.16
CA VAL A 62 -6.96 -31.48 -19.20
C VAL A 62 -6.68 -30.72 -20.50
N ASP A 63 -7.72 -30.26 -21.20
CA ASP A 63 -7.59 -29.52 -22.45
C ASP A 63 -6.56 -28.38 -22.32
N PRO A 64 -5.37 -28.51 -22.95
CA PRO A 64 -4.25 -27.61 -22.69
C PRO A 64 -4.49 -26.22 -23.24
N ILE A 65 -5.28 -26.09 -24.32
CA ILE A 65 -5.62 -24.79 -24.91
C ILE A 65 -6.55 -24.03 -23.96
N LYS A 66 -7.56 -24.71 -23.41
CA LYS A 66 -8.48 -24.09 -22.45
C LYS A 66 -7.79 -23.78 -21.12
N LEU A 67 -6.90 -24.65 -20.65
CA LEU A 67 -6.08 -24.40 -19.47
C LEU A 67 -5.21 -23.16 -19.66
N GLN A 68 -4.49 -23.07 -20.78
CA GLN A 68 -3.63 -21.93 -21.09
C GLN A 68 -4.41 -20.62 -21.18
N ALA A 69 -5.63 -20.64 -21.75
CA ALA A 69 -6.50 -19.48 -21.80
C ALA A 69 -6.88 -18.98 -20.39
N LEU A 70 -7.23 -19.90 -19.47
CA LEU A 70 -7.56 -19.56 -18.08
C LEU A 70 -6.35 -19.03 -17.30
N GLU A 71 -5.17 -19.63 -17.49
CA GLU A 71 -3.93 -19.16 -16.85
C GLU A 71 -3.54 -17.76 -17.32
N ARG A 72 -3.66 -17.47 -18.63
CA ARG A 72 -3.47 -16.11 -19.16
C ARG A 72 -4.47 -15.13 -18.57
N GLU A 73 -5.74 -15.51 -18.47
CA GLU A 73 -6.78 -14.67 -17.85
C GLU A 73 -6.40 -14.34 -16.39
N GLN A 74 -5.94 -15.33 -15.63
CA GLN A 74 -5.49 -15.13 -14.24
C GLN A 74 -4.36 -14.12 -14.14
N VAL A 75 -3.32 -14.27 -14.97
CA VAL A 75 -2.18 -13.35 -15.01
C VAL A 75 -2.63 -11.93 -15.33
N THR A 76 -3.46 -11.77 -16.37
CA THR A 76 -3.97 -10.46 -16.78
C THR A 76 -4.78 -9.80 -15.67
N ARG A 77 -5.73 -10.53 -15.07
CA ARG A 77 -6.57 -9.99 -13.98
C ARG A 77 -5.74 -9.63 -12.75
N SER A 78 -4.76 -10.46 -12.37
CA SER A 78 -3.84 -10.16 -11.27
C SER A 78 -2.99 -8.93 -11.55
N ARG A 79 -2.49 -8.75 -12.78
CA ARG A 79 -1.72 -7.57 -13.17
C ARG A 79 -2.57 -6.30 -13.10
N THR A 80 -3.77 -6.33 -13.67
CA THR A 80 -4.72 -5.21 -13.59
C THR A 80 -5.04 -4.84 -12.14
N ARG A 81 -5.25 -5.86 -11.28
CA ARG A 81 -5.49 -5.65 -9.86
C ARG A 81 -4.29 -5.00 -9.16
N ALA A 82 -3.08 -5.50 -9.39
CA ALA A 82 -1.86 -4.95 -8.82
C ALA A 82 -1.64 -3.48 -9.23
N THR A 83 -1.83 -3.15 -10.51
CA THR A 83 -1.75 -1.77 -11.00
C THR A 83 -2.75 -0.87 -10.28
N TRP A 84 -4.01 -1.30 -10.18
CA TRP A 84 -5.05 -0.54 -9.47
C TRP A 84 -4.70 -0.33 -8.00
N GLU A 85 -4.25 -1.37 -7.28
CA GLU A 85 -3.86 -1.23 -5.88
C GLU A 85 -2.71 -0.24 -5.70
N LEU A 86 -1.71 -0.28 -6.58
CA LEU A 86 -0.58 0.65 -6.55
C LEU A 86 -1.05 2.10 -6.77
N GLU A 87 -1.94 2.35 -7.73
CA GLU A 87 -2.48 3.69 -7.99
C GLU A 87 -3.28 4.22 -6.79
N GLN A 88 -4.18 3.41 -6.22
CA GLN A 88 -4.99 3.82 -5.07
C GLN A 88 -4.13 4.11 -3.85
N ARG A 89 -3.15 3.25 -3.57
CA ARG A 89 -2.24 3.44 -2.44
C ARG A 89 -1.33 4.64 -2.65
N ALA A 90 -0.80 4.86 -3.86
CA ALA A 90 0.00 6.05 -4.17
C ALA A 90 -0.77 7.34 -3.88
N ALA A 91 -2.04 7.41 -4.28
CA ALA A 91 -2.92 8.55 -3.95
C ALA A 91 -3.12 8.69 -2.43
N LEU A 92 -3.33 7.59 -1.72
CA LEU A 92 -3.49 7.57 -0.26
C LEU A 92 -2.22 8.05 0.47
N TYR A 93 -1.04 7.63 0.01
CA TYR A 93 0.25 8.11 0.52
C TYR A 93 0.45 9.61 0.25
N ALA A 94 0.08 10.09 -0.94
CA ALA A 94 0.14 11.51 -1.26
C ALA A 94 -0.77 12.35 -0.33
N GLN A 95 -1.98 11.86 -0.04
CA GLN A 95 -2.91 12.49 0.91
C GLN A 95 -2.30 12.54 2.32
N ARG A 96 -1.77 11.42 2.81
CA ARG A 96 -1.14 11.36 4.14
C ARG A 96 0.07 12.30 4.24
N LYS A 97 0.92 12.35 3.20
CA LYS A 97 2.05 13.29 3.13
C LYS A 97 1.61 14.74 3.19
N ALA A 98 0.52 15.11 2.51
CA ALA A 98 -0.04 16.46 2.57
C ALA A 98 -0.53 16.80 3.98
N GLN A 99 -1.24 15.89 4.64
CA GLN A 99 -1.71 16.07 6.02
C GLN A 99 -0.56 16.25 7.01
N TYR A 100 0.54 15.50 6.86
CA TYR A 100 1.73 15.67 7.70
C TYR A 100 2.40 17.02 7.51
N LYS A 101 2.52 17.50 6.27
CA LYS A 101 3.05 18.83 5.98
C LYS A 101 2.20 19.94 6.59
N GLU A 102 0.88 19.82 6.49
CA GLU A 102 -0.06 20.77 7.10
C GLU A 102 0.03 20.74 8.63
N GLY A 103 0.10 19.55 9.24
CA GLY A 103 0.26 19.37 10.68
C GLY A 103 1.55 20.00 11.20
N ALA A 104 2.68 19.75 10.53
CA ALA A 104 3.97 20.35 10.85
C ALA A 104 3.93 21.88 10.75
N ALA A 105 3.38 22.44 9.67
CA ALA A 105 3.23 23.88 9.51
C ALA A 105 2.35 24.50 10.61
N THR A 106 1.26 23.83 10.97
CA THR A 106 0.35 24.26 12.04
C THR A 106 1.04 24.25 13.40
N TYR A 107 1.85 23.22 13.68
CA TYR A 107 2.64 23.12 14.90
C TYR A 107 3.69 24.23 14.99
N THR A 108 4.45 24.48 13.92
CA THR A 108 5.42 25.58 13.87
C THR A 108 4.75 26.94 14.07
N ALA A 109 3.58 27.17 13.47
CA ALA A 109 2.81 28.40 13.67
C ALA A 109 2.33 28.55 15.13
N TRP A 110 1.89 27.45 15.74
CA TRP A 110 1.51 27.43 17.15
C TRP A 110 2.69 27.77 18.06
N LEU A 111 3.88 27.19 17.83
CA LEU A 111 5.09 27.49 18.59
C LEU A 111 5.45 28.98 18.51
N LYS A 112 5.45 29.56 17.29
CA LYS A 112 5.73 31.00 17.08
C LYS A 112 4.75 31.92 17.83
N LYS A 113 3.47 31.55 17.86
CA LYS A 113 2.42 32.32 18.53
C LYS A 113 2.52 32.25 20.06
N ASN A 114 2.97 31.12 20.61
CA ASN A 114 2.84 30.82 22.03
C ASN A 114 4.16 30.91 22.83
N LEU A 115 5.33 30.97 22.18
CA LEU A 115 6.63 30.98 22.88
C LEU A 115 7.17 32.38 23.24
N GLY A 116 6.40 33.46 23.05
CA GLY A 116 6.80 34.82 23.47
C GLY A 116 8.02 35.36 22.70
N PRO A 117 8.57 36.53 23.10
CA PRO A 117 9.73 37.13 22.43
C PRO A 117 10.92 36.16 22.44
N VAL A 118 11.50 35.97 21.26
CA VAL A 118 12.56 34.99 21.00
C VAL A 118 13.82 35.37 21.79
N SER A 119 14.05 34.68 22.90
CA SER A 119 15.35 34.61 23.56
C SER A 119 16.21 33.52 22.90
N SER A 120 17.53 33.51 23.11
CA SER A 120 18.40 32.45 22.57
C SER A 120 17.96 31.05 23.01
N GLN A 121 17.47 30.89 24.24
CA GLN A 121 16.97 29.63 24.78
C GLN A 121 15.62 29.23 24.16
N THR A 122 14.75 30.21 23.88
CA THR A 122 13.48 30.00 23.18
C THR A 122 13.68 29.66 21.70
N ALA A 123 14.67 30.30 21.05
CA ALA A 123 15.06 30.01 19.67
C ALA A 123 15.56 28.58 19.53
N GLN A 124 16.37 28.13 20.49
CA GLN A 124 16.91 26.76 20.51
C GLN A 124 15.82 25.72 20.75
N LEU A 125 14.88 25.98 21.67
CA LEU A 125 13.68 25.14 21.85
C LEU A 125 12.79 25.09 20.60
N LEU A 126 12.66 26.20 19.88
CA LEU A 126 11.94 26.27 18.61
C LEU A 126 12.63 25.44 17.53
N ASP A 127 13.96 25.53 17.43
CA ASP A 127 14.77 24.78 16.48
C ASP A 127 14.72 23.28 16.79
N ASP A 128 14.97 22.89 18.04
CA ASP A 128 14.94 21.50 18.50
C ASP A 128 13.56 20.87 18.29
N ALA A 129 12.47 21.57 18.61
CA ALA A 129 11.10 21.07 18.39
C ALA A 129 10.74 20.98 16.90
N THR A 130 11.27 21.89 16.07
CA THR A 130 11.10 21.84 14.61
C THR A 130 11.87 20.69 14.01
N VAL A 131 13.09 20.43 14.48
CA VAL A 131 13.94 19.30 14.11
C VAL A 131 13.31 17.98 14.55
N GLU A 132 12.81 17.86 15.77
CA GLU A 132 12.15 16.64 16.27
C GLU A 132 10.90 16.31 15.44
N MET A 133 10.09 17.32 15.12
CA MET A 133 8.93 17.11 14.24
C MET A 133 9.32 16.81 12.79
N ALA A 134 10.38 17.43 12.27
CA ALA A 134 10.91 17.13 10.94
C ALA A 134 11.42 15.67 10.89
N LEU A 135 12.23 15.26 11.87
CA LEU A 135 12.72 13.89 12.02
C LEU A 135 11.57 12.89 12.13
N ARG A 136 10.54 13.19 12.92
CA ARG A 136 9.38 12.30 13.06
C ARG A 136 8.58 12.18 11.75
N CYS A 137 8.45 13.27 11.01
CA CYS A 137 7.83 13.24 9.69
C CYS A 137 8.69 12.48 8.68
N GLU A 138 10.02 12.65 8.72
CA GLU A 138 10.97 11.92 7.87
C GLU A 138 10.98 10.43 8.17
N ASP A 139 11.03 10.04 9.44
CA ASP A 139 11.02 8.64 9.88
C ASP A 139 9.71 7.94 9.46
N GLN A 140 8.58 8.65 9.57
CA GLN A 140 7.32 8.16 9.02
C GLN A 140 7.36 8.08 7.49
N LEU A 141 7.88 9.08 6.78
CA LEU A 141 8.03 9.02 5.32
C LEU A 141 8.95 7.88 4.86
N ILE A 142 10.01 7.58 5.62
CA ILE A 142 10.90 6.43 5.40
C ILE A 142 10.11 5.14 5.58
N GLY A 143 9.39 4.97 6.69
CA GLY A 143 8.50 3.82 6.90
C GLY A 143 7.46 3.65 5.77
N LEU A 144 6.88 4.75 5.27
CA LEU A 144 5.97 4.70 4.11
C LEU A 144 6.67 4.23 2.83
N SER A 145 7.91 4.66 2.60
CA SER A 145 8.71 4.23 1.45
C SER A 145 9.13 2.76 1.53
N GLU A 146 9.45 2.27 2.73
CA GLU A 146 9.75 0.87 2.99
C GLU A 146 8.51 -0.02 2.80
N ASP A 147 7.35 0.42 3.29
CA ASP A 147 6.09 -0.30 3.08
C ASP A 147 5.74 -0.34 1.59
N LEU A 148 5.86 0.79 0.88
CA LEU A 148 5.67 0.83 -0.58
C LEU A 148 6.63 -0.11 -1.31
N ALA A 149 7.90 -0.19 -0.88
CA ALA A 149 8.89 -1.10 -1.45
C ALA A 149 8.55 -2.57 -1.19
N LYS A 150 8.13 -2.91 0.04
CA LYS A 150 7.65 -4.27 0.40
C LYS A 150 6.44 -4.66 -0.45
N TYR A 151 5.45 -3.78 -0.58
CA TYR A 151 4.26 -4.05 -1.40
C TYR A 151 4.59 -4.17 -2.88
N THR A 152 5.49 -3.33 -3.39
CA THR A 152 5.97 -3.43 -4.77
C THR A 152 6.68 -4.77 -4.99
N ALA A 153 7.51 -5.19 -4.03
CA ALA A 153 8.18 -6.48 -4.06
C ALA A 153 7.19 -7.66 -3.99
N GLU A 154 6.16 -7.60 -3.13
CA GLU A 154 5.12 -8.62 -3.04
C GLU A 154 4.27 -8.70 -4.31
N ALA A 155 3.77 -7.57 -4.81
CA ALA A 155 2.99 -7.50 -6.04
C ALA A 155 3.82 -8.01 -7.25
N THR A 156 5.09 -7.62 -7.32
CA THR A 156 6.02 -8.12 -8.35
C THR A 156 6.30 -9.61 -8.17
N ARG A 157 6.46 -10.10 -6.94
CA ARG A 157 6.65 -11.53 -6.65
C ARG A 157 5.43 -12.35 -7.06
N TYR A 158 4.22 -11.89 -6.76
CA TYR A 158 3.00 -12.57 -7.19
C TYR A 158 2.89 -12.61 -8.71
N ALA A 159 3.13 -11.48 -9.39
CA ALA A 159 3.15 -11.43 -10.85
C ALA A 159 4.22 -12.37 -11.45
N ALA A 160 5.45 -12.31 -10.93
CA ALA A 160 6.57 -13.14 -11.38
C ALA A 160 6.36 -14.63 -11.07
N GLN A 161 5.73 -14.99 -9.94
CA GLN A 161 5.39 -16.39 -9.63
C GLN A 161 4.37 -16.93 -10.62
N HIS A 162 3.33 -16.17 -10.95
CA HIS A 162 2.37 -16.59 -11.95
C HIS A 162 2.99 -16.69 -13.36
N GLU A 163 3.86 -15.76 -13.73
CA GLU A 163 4.58 -15.78 -15.00
C GLU A 163 5.60 -16.93 -15.09
N TRP A 164 6.33 -17.21 -14.00
CA TRP A 164 7.25 -18.35 -13.93
C TRP A 164 6.52 -19.69 -13.98
N LEU A 165 5.40 -19.84 -13.26
CA LEU A 165 4.57 -21.05 -13.35
C LEU A 165 4.05 -21.27 -14.77
N TYR A 166 3.66 -20.19 -15.46
CA TYR A 166 3.27 -20.23 -16.87
C TYR A 166 4.45 -20.65 -17.77
N GLN A 167 5.61 -20.01 -17.65
CA GLN A 167 6.80 -20.30 -18.47
C GLN A 167 7.34 -21.72 -18.23
N LYS A 168 7.38 -22.18 -16.97
CA LYS A 168 7.82 -23.54 -16.63
C LYS A 168 6.95 -24.60 -17.28
N LYS A 169 5.63 -24.46 -17.22
CA LYS A 169 4.69 -25.39 -17.88
C LYS A 169 4.85 -25.37 -19.40
N MET A 170 5.13 -24.20 -19.99
CA MET A 170 5.40 -24.06 -21.42
C MET A 170 6.72 -24.72 -21.87
N SER A 171 7.69 -24.88 -20.97
CA SER A 171 8.98 -25.53 -21.25
C SER A 171 9.01 -27.05 -21.00
N GLU A 172 7.97 -27.58 -20.35
CA GLU A 172 7.81 -29.02 -20.07
C GLU A 172 6.99 -29.75 -21.15
N HIS A 173 6.56 -29.04 -22.21
CA HIS A 173 5.94 -29.54 -23.43
C HIS A 173 6.89 -29.44 -24.62
#